data_AF-A0A1I4JJG3-F1
#
_entry.id   AF-A0A1I4JJG3-F1
#
_cell.length_a   1.000
_cell.length_b   1.000
_cell.length_c   1.000
_cell.angle_alpha   90.00
_cell.angle_beta   90.00
_cell.angle_gamma   90.00
#
_symmetry.space_group_name_H-M   'P 1'
#
loop_
_entity.id
_entity.type
_entity.pdbx_description
1 polymer ?
#
loop_
_entity_poly.entity_id
_entity_poly.type
_entity_poly.pdbx_seq_one_letter_code
_entity_poly.pdbx_strand_id
1 'polypeptide(L)'
;MELGVYAVIAVAVIVGVAAFARKLGVAAPIILVIVGVMLSFLPGVPKIGVPPEIILDGLLPPILFAAAISVPLTDFRRNLAPIAGLSVVLVVITAFAAGFILFTMLPHLSLAAAIALGAIISPPDAVAATSIGRKLGLPPRVLTVLEGEGLVNDATALVLLRTALAAALGTLTTPWAGVVDFFSAVVIASVVGLVVGFVSVWVRSKLSDPVLDTALSVVVPFAAFAPTEALHGSGVLAVVITGLYTGHAAPSRFSAQARISDQINWRTIQFLLENGVFLLIGLELRTLIADVENPEVLSVWNAVGLGVIAVLALMVIRFVLIVPLILGLKRRAERAERSVLREWLMISYYRDHPVRYRWQALRKQRAERRYERHRSDLEEYRQEAIDGKGGVVLGWAGMRGVVTLAAAQSLPNSIPYRPQLILIAFTVAFLSLVVQGGTLPWLIRALGLQGADAGEDRRLLAQLLDDLSEAGLAVLDDPETAAASTTQIDPEVVERVRQSSYLRAESAWERTLLNDTPQESRPHHVYRTLRLAVVDAERTRLLLERARGSYPSRVLTEAQSLLDLEETRLRSRSR
;
A
#
# COMPACT_ATOMS: atom_id res chain seq x y z
N MET A 1 -10.45 34.46 -4.74
CA MET A 1 -9.03 34.72 -4.40
C MET A 1 -8.64 34.11 -3.05
N GLU A 2 -9.53 34.08 -2.04
CA GLU A 2 -9.18 33.57 -0.70
C GLU A 2 -8.86 32.07 -0.61
N LEU A 3 -9.62 31.19 -1.28
CA LEU A 3 -9.35 29.74 -1.26
C LEU A 3 -7.96 29.36 -1.81
N GLY A 4 -7.51 30.07 -2.85
CA GLY A 4 -6.17 29.86 -3.42
C GLY A 4 -5.06 30.24 -2.44
N VAL A 5 -5.25 31.33 -1.69
CA VAL A 5 -4.30 31.76 -0.66
C VAL A 5 -4.26 30.75 0.49
N TYR A 6 -5.40 30.26 0.96
CA TYR A 6 -5.44 29.22 1.99
C TYR A 6 -4.79 27.92 1.54
N ALA A 7 -4.99 27.50 0.30
CA ALA A 7 -4.34 26.31 -0.25
C ALA A 7 -2.81 26.47 -0.30
N VAL A 8 -2.29 27.62 -0.73
CA VAL A 8 -0.85 27.89 -0.76
C VAL A 8 -0.27 27.91 0.66
N ILE A 9 -0.95 28.55 1.61
CA ILE A 9 -0.53 28.56 3.03
C ILE A 9 -0.52 27.13 3.59
N ALA A 10 -1.57 26.34 3.31
CA ALA A 10 -1.64 24.95 3.76
C ALA A 10 -0.48 24.12 3.23
N VAL A 11 -0.15 24.24 1.93
CA VAL A 11 1.01 23.54 1.35
C VAL A 11 2.32 24.01 1.99
N ALA A 12 2.50 25.32 2.21
CA ALA A 12 3.69 25.85 2.88
C ALA A 12 3.83 25.33 4.31
N VAL A 13 2.73 25.27 5.07
CA VAL A 13 2.68 24.68 6.42
C VAL A 13 3.01 23.19 6.38
N ILE A 14 2.42 22.43 5.47
CA ILE A 14 2.71 20.99 5.29
C ILE A 14 4.19 20.76 5.03
N VAL A 15 4.79 21.48 4.09
CA VAL A 15 6.20 21.33 3.74
C VAL A 15 7.10 21.77 4.90
N GLY A 16 6.79 22.89 5.56
CA GLY A 16 7.55 23.40 6.70
C GLY A 16 7.53 22.42 7.89
N VAL A 17 6.34 21.94 8.25
CA VAL A 17 6.16 20.98 9.34
C VAL A 17 6.81 19.64 9.00
N ALA A 18 6.65 19.13 7.78
CA ALA A 18 7.30 17.88 7.39
C ALA A 18 8.83 17.97 7.40
N ALA A 19 9.39 19.11 6.98
CA ALA A 19 10.83 19.36 7.06
C ALA A 19 11.32 19.38 8.51
N PHE A 20 10.53 19.97 9.42
CA PHE A 20 10.84 20.03 10.84
C PHE A 20 10.65 18.66 11.54
N ALA A 21 9.63 17.90 11.17
CA ALA A 21 9.34 16.56 11.69
C ALA A 21 10.52 15.61 11.47
N ARG A 22 11.22 15.73 10.35
CA ARG A 22 12.45 14.97 10.06
C ARG A 22 13.55 15.22 11.10
N LYS A 23 13.67 16.44 11.64
CA LYS A 23 14.67 16.76 12.66
C LYS A 23 14.30 16.19 14.03
N LEU A 24 13.01 16.16 14.36
CA LEU A 24 12.51 15.66 15.65
C LEU A 24 12.40 14.13 15.71
N GLY A 25 12.43 13.44 14.57
CA GLY A 25 12.23 11.99 14.52
C GLY A 25 10.79 11.56 14.81
N VAL A 26 9.82 12.46 14.63
CA VAL A 26 8.37 12.24 14.84
C VAL A 26 7.65 12.20 13.48
N ALA A 27 6.51 11.53 13.40
CA ALA A 27 5.69 11.51 12.18
C ALA A 27 5.07 12.89 11.91
N ALA A 28 5.16 13.36 10.65
CA ALA A 28 4.60 14.64 10.23
C ALA A 28 3.09 14.77 10.49
N PRO A 29 2.25 13.73 10.26
CA PRO A 29 0.84 13.73 10.64
C PRO A 29 0.54 14.24 12.06
N ILE A 30 1.29 13.76 13.05
CA ILE A 30 1.07 14.10 14.47
C ILE A 30 1.29 15.60 14.69
N ILE A 31 2.40 16.13 14.16
CA ILE A 31 2.74 17.55 14.31
C ILE A 31 1.72 18.41 13.54
N LEU A 32 1.27 17.97 12.37
CA LEU A 32 0.29 18.70 11.56
C LEU A 32 -1.06 18.82 12.23
N VAL A 33 -1.54 17.76 12.87
CA VAL A 33 -2.79 17.83 13.65
C VAL A 33 -2.63 18.83 14.80
N ILE A 34 -1.53 18.79 15.55
CA ILE A 34 -1.27 19.73 16.65
C ILE A 34 -1.19 21.18 16.13
N VAL A 35 -0.48 21.41 15.03
CA VAL A 35 -0.37 22.72 14.39
C VAL A 35 -1.72 23.19 13.88
N GLY A 36 -2.52 22.31 13.25
CA GLY A 36 -3.88 22.61 12.81
C GLY A 36 -4.78 23.03 13.97
N VAL A 37 -4.70 22.31 15.10
CA VAL A 37 -5.41 22.67 16.33
C VAL A 37 -4.99 24.05 16.80
N MET A 38 -3.69 24.32 16.93
CA MET A 38 -3.19 25.64 17.35
C MET A 38 -3.64 26.77 16.40
N LEU A 39 -3.57 26.55 15.10
CA LEU A 39 -4.00 27.51 14.08
C LEU A 39 -5.51 27.76 14.13
N SER A 40 -6.33 26.75 14.45
CA SER A 40 -7.79 26.89 14.53
C SER A 40 -8.24 27.95 15.55
N PHE A 41 -7.47 28.14 16.62
CA PHE A 41 -7.74 29.12 17.68
C PHE A 41 -7.19 30.52 17.39
N LEU A 42 -6.43 30.71 16.31
CA LEU A 42 -5.81 32.00 15.98
C LEU A 42 -6.86 32.99 15.44
N PRO A 43 -6.89 34.26 15.91
CA PRO A 43 -7.81 35.26 15.39
C PRO A 43 -7.52 35.55 13.91
N GLY A 44 -8.56 35.46 13.07
CA GLY A 44 -8.46 35.66 11.62
C GLY A 44 -8.49 34.39 10.78
N VAL A 45 -8.37 33.21 11.38
CA VAL A 45 -8.59 31.93 10.67
C VAL A 45 -10.10 31.66 10.57
N PRO A 46 -10.65 31.47 9.35
CA PRO A 46 -12.07 31.20 9.17
C PRO A 46 -12.46 29.84 9.77
N LYS A 47 -13.74 29.70 10.14
CA LYS A 47 -14.31 28.40 10.53
C LYS A 47 -14.32 27.50 9.29
N ILE A 48 -13.48 26.46 9.28
CA ILE A 48 -13.41 25.49 8.20
C ILE A 48 -14.40 24.36 8.53
N GLY A 49 -15.33 24.09 7.61
CA GLY A 49 -16.13 22.87 7.60
C GLY A 49 -16.01 22.26 6.21
N VAL A 50 -15.31 21.13 6.10
CA VAL A 50 -15.14 20.45 4.82
C VAL A 50 -16.30 19.48 4.62
N PRO A 51 -17.09 19.60 3.54
CA PRO A 51 -18.11 18.61 3.23
C PRO A 51 -17.50 17.20 3.17
N PRO A 52 -18.08 16.20 3.84
CA PRO A 52 -17.52 14.86 3.89
C PRO A 52 -17.37 14.21 2.51
N GLU A 53 -18.21 14.59 1.54
CA GLU A 53 -18.13 14.13 0.15
C GLU A 53 -16.80 14.52 -0.50
N ILE A 54 -16.25 15.70 -0.17
CA ILE A 54 -14.94 16.12 -0.70
C ILE A 54 -13.84 15.19 -0.17
N ILE A 55 -13.92 14.76 1.09
CA ILE A 55 -12.92 13.89 1.68
C ILE A 55 -13.07 12.46 1.15
N LEU A 56 -14.29 11.92 1.16
CA LEU A 56 -14.59 10.54 0.79
C LEU A 56 -14.51 10.30 -0.72
N ASP A 57 -15.00 11.21 -1.55
CA ASP A 57 -15.05 11.03 -3.00
C ASP A 57 -13.87 11.71 -3.71
N GLY A 58 -13.29 12.76 -3.10
CA GLY A 58 -12.19 13.53 -3.66
C GLY A 58 -10.81 13.07 -3.21
N LEU A 59 -10.57 13.02 -1.90
CA LEU A 59 -9.23 12.78 -1.34
C LEU A 59 -8.91 11.30 -1.13
N LEU A 60 -9.91 10.50 -0.72
CA LEU A 60 -9.71 9.09 -0.40
C LEU A 60 -9.28 8.25 -1.62
N PRO A 61 -9.90 8.35 -2.81
CA PRO A 61 -9.51 7.52 -3.96
C PRO A 61 -8.02 7.67 -4.36
N PRO A 62 -7.45 8.88 -4.53
CA PRO A 62 -6.03 9.01 -4.86
C PRO A 62 -5.10 8.56 -3.73
N ILE A 63 -5.45 8.76 -2.44
CA ILE A 63 -4.63 8.28 -1.31
C ILE A 63 -4.54 6.75 -1.33
N LEU A 64 -5.69 6.07 -1.47
CA LEU A 64 -5.74 4.61 -1.48
C LEU A 64 -5.09 4.02 -2.72
N PHE A 65 -5.26 4.66 -3.87
CA PHE A 65 -4.57 4.23 -5.09
C PHE A 65 -3.05 4.34 -4.93
N ALA A 66 -2.55 5.47 -4.42
CA ALA A 66 -1.12 5.68 -4.17
C ALA A 66 -0.54 4.63 -3.21
N ALA A 67 -1.29 4.32 -2.13
CA ALA A 67 -0.92 3.27 -1.21
C ALA A 67 -0.92 1.89 -1.89
N ALA A 68 -1.97 1.56 -2.64
CA ALA A 68 -2.15 0.25 -3.28
C ALA A 68 -1.12 -0.04 -4.38
N ILE A 69 -0.74 0.93 -5.21
CA ILE A 69 0.27 0.73 -6.27
C ILE A 69 1.67 0.43 -5.70
N SER A 70 1.93 0.83 -4.45
CA SER A 70 3.23 0.66 -3.80
C SER A 70 3.40 -0.71 -3.13
N VAL A 71 2.30 -1.46 -2.93
CA VAL A 71 2.31 -2.76 -2.25
C VAL A 71 2.68 -3.88 -3.23
N PRO A 72 3.73 -4.68 -2.96
CA PRO A 72 4.04 -5.85 -3.78
C PRO A 72 2.92 -6.90 -3.72
N LEU A 73 2.28 -7.18 -4.86
CA LEU A 73 1.15 -8.11 -4.93
C LEU A 73 1.49 -9.53 -4.47
N THR A 74 2.72 -9.98 -4.67
CA THR A 74 3.21 -11.29 -4.19
C THR A 74 3.16 -11.38 -2.67
N ASP A 75 3.68 -10.36 -1.97
CA ASP A 75 3.73 -10.31 -0.51
C ASP A 75 2.32 -10.14 0.07
N PHE A 76 1.48 -9.33 -0.58
CA PHE A 76 0.08 -9.16 -0.23
C PHE A 76 -0.68 -10.49 -0.32
N ARG A 77 -0.51 -11.23 -1.42
CA ARG A 77 -1.15 -12.55 -1.61
C ARG A 77 -0.67 -13.59 -0.60
N ARG A 78 0.64 -13.62 -0.29
CA ARG A 78 1.20 -14.49 0.76
C ARG A 78 0.60 -14.18 2.13
N ASN A 79 0.30 -12.92 2.41
CA ASN A 79 -0.28 -12.46 3.67
C ASN A 79 -1.80 -12.21 3.61
N LEU A 80 -2.51 -12.76 2.61
CA LEU A 80 -3.94 -12.49 2.43
C LEU A 80 -4.77 -12.93 3.64
N ALA A 81 -4.40 -14.04 4.29
CA ALA A 81 -5.13 -14.53 5.45
C ALA A 81 -5.01 -13.61 6.69
N PRO A 82 -3.81 -13.19 7.14
CA PRO A 82 -3.70 -12.22 8.22
C PRO A 82 -4.30 -10.86 7.84
N ILE A 83 -4.09 -10.39 6.61
CA ILE A 83 -4.68 -9.12 6.12
C ILE A 83 -6.21 -9.19 6.18
N ALA A 84 -6.85 -10.22 5.61
CA ALA A 84 -8.30 -10.37 5.66
C ALA A 84 -8.84 -10.52 7.10
N GLY A 85 -8.09 -11.19 7.98
CA GLY A 85 -8.42 -11.29 9.40
C GLY A 85 -8.43 -9.93 10.10
N LEU A 86 -7.44 -9.08 9.84
CA LEU A 86 -7.31 -7.74 10.43
C LEU A 86 -8.22 -6.70 9.77
N SER A 87 -8.40 -6.76 8.45
CA SER A 87 -9.19 -5.77 7.70
C SER A 87 -10.69 -6.04 7.71
N VAL A 88 -11.12 -7.30 7.84
CA VAL A 88 -12.54 -7.65 7.78
C VAL A 88 -13.05 -8.12 9.14
N VAL A 89 -12.52 -9.24 9.65
CA VAL A 89 -13.04 -9.86 10.87
C VAL A 89 -12.84 -8.96 12.09
N LEU A 90 -11.63 -8.42 12.27
CA LEU A 90 -11.33 -7.51 13.37
C LEU A 90 -12.16 -6.22 13.27
N VAL A 91 -12.30 -5.62 12.09
CA VAL A 91 -13.10 -4.40 11.87
C VAL A 91 -14.56 -4.63 12.24
N VAL A 92 -15.17 -5.73 11.77
CA VAL A 92 -16.55 -6.10 12.09
C VAL A 92 -16.73 -6.31 13.59
N ILE A 93 -15.91 -7.17 14.21
CA ILE A 93 -16.04 -7.44 15.67
C ILE A 93 -15.85 -6.15 16.47
N THR A 94 -14.87 -5.32 16.08
CA THR A 94 -14.57 -4.05 16.76
C THR A 94 -15.73 -3.07 16.62
N ALA A 95 -16.35 -2.97 15.45
CA ALA A 95 -17.49 -2.08 15.21
C ALA A 95 -18.71 -2.49 16.04
N PHE A 96 -19.04 -3.78 16.08
CA PHE A 96 -20.14 -4.28 16.90
C PHE A 96 -19.87 -4.12 18.40
N ALA A 97 -18.66 -4.45 18.86
CA ALA A 97 -18.30 -4.32 20.27
C ALA A 97 -18.26 -2.86 20.73
N ALA A 98 -17.60 -1.97 19.99
CA ALA A 98 -17.55 -0.56 20.30
C ALA A 98 -18.93 0.11 20.18
N GLY A 99 -19.70 -0.25 19.15
CA GLY A 99 -21.07 0.23 18.98
C GLY A 99 -21.99 -0.21 20.12
N PHE A 100 -21.86 -1.47 20.59
CA PHE A 100 -22.62 -1.94 21.74
C PHE A 100 -22.26 -1.19 23.03
N ILE A 101 -20.97 -0.93 23.28
CA ILE A 101 -20.52 -0.12 24.42
C ILE A 101 -21.15 1.29 24.36
N LEU A 102 -21.10 1.94 23.20
CA LEU A 102 -21.67 3.28 23.02
C LEU A 102 -23.19 3.30 23.15
N PHE A 103 -23.87 2.26 22.64
CA PHE A 103 -25.31 2.08 22.81
C PHE A 103 -25.71 2.06 24.30
N THR A 104 -24.96 1.33 25.13
CA THR A 104 -25.24 1.28 26.58
C THR A 104 -24.98 2.60 27.31
N MET A 105 -24.14 3.47 26.73
CA MET A 105 -23.78 4.76 27.32
C MET A 105 -24.65 5.92 26.82
N LEU A 106 -25.35 5.76 25.69
CA LEU A 106 -26.16 6.79 25.04
C LEU A 106 -27.63 6.35 24.94
N PRO A 107 -28.50 6.72 25.89
CA PRO A 107 -29.85 6.15 26.06
C PRO A 107 -30.87 6.49 24.95
N HIS A 108 -30.51 7.37 24.01
CA HIS A 108 -31.36 7.73 22.87
C HIS A 108 -30.77 7.32 21.52
N LEU A 109 -29.63 6.64 21.52
CA LEU A 109 -29.01 6.15 20.30
C LEU A 109 -29.56 4.75 20.00
N SER A 110 -30.04 4.52 18.78
CA SER A 110 -30.44 3.17 18.37
C SER A 110 -29.22 2.26 18.27
N LEU A 111 -29.40 0.95 18.48
CA LEU A 111 -28.29 -0.01 18.34
C LEU A 111 -27.63 0.08 16.95
N ALA A 112 -28.43 0.27 15.91
CA ALA A 112 -27.94 0.44 14.54
C ALA A 112 -27.10 1.71 14.37
N ALA A 113 -27.53 2.85 14.91
CA ALA A 113 -26.74 4.09 14.88
C ALA A 113 -25.46 3.99 15.73
N ALA A 114 -25.50 3.23 16.83
CA ALA A 114 -24.32 2.96 17.64
C ALA A 114 -23.31 2.05 16.92
N ILE A 115 -23.77 1.02 16.21
CA ILE A 115 -22.95 0.17 15.34
C ILE A 115 -22.37 0.99 14.19
N ALA A 116 -23.13 1.93 13.61
CA ALA A 116 -22.63 2.87 12.60
C ALA A 116 -21.44 3.69 13.14
N LEU A 117 -21.56 4.27 14.35
CA LEU A 117 -20.44 4.94 14.99
C LEU A 117 -19.27 3.99 15.30
N GLY A 118 -19.57 2.75 15.73
CA GLY A 118 -18.58 1.69 15.90
C GLY A 118 -17.81 1.40 14.61
N ALA A 119 -18.50 1.36 13.46
CA ALA A 119 -17.91 1.17 12.14
C ALA A 119 -17.03 2.36 11.72
N ILE A 120 -17.40 3.58 12.11
CA ILE A 120 -16.61 4.78 11.84
C ILE A 120 -15.26 4.77 12.60
N ILE A 121 -15.25 4.32 13.85
CA ILE A 121 -14.06 4.37 14.73
C ILE A 121 -13.24 3.07 14.74
N SER A 122 -13.74 2.00 14.14
CA SER A 122 -13.05 0.71 14.09
C SER A 122 -11.82 0.65 13.15
N PRO A 123 -11.82 1.20 11.92
CA PRO A 123 -10.70 1.03 10.99
C PRO A 123 -9.48 1.84 11.45
N PRO A 124 -8.31 1.22 11.56
CA PRO A 124 -7.06 1.93 11.79
C PRO A 124 -6.49 2.55 10.51
N ASP A 125 -5.88 3.71 10.63
CA ASP A 125 -5.02 4.29 9.61
C ASP A 125 -3.61 3.68 9.70
N ALA A 126 -3.29 2.85 8.70
CA ALA A 126 -1.99 2.21 8.62
C ALA A 126 -0.86 3.16 8.20
N VAL A 127 -1.15 4.30 7.57
CA VAL A 127 -0.12 5.08 6.88
C VAL A 127 0.85 5.74 7.86
N ALA A 128 0.33 6.28 8.97
CA ALA A 128 1.15 6.77 10.07
C ALA A 128 2.02 5.64 10.67
N ALA A 129 1.47 4.42 10.79
CA ALA A 129 2.18 3.29 11.40
C ALA A 129 3.30 2.77 10.50
N THR A 130 3.04 2.66 9.20
CA THR A 130 3.97 2.10 8.22
C THR A 130 5.10 3.08 7.92
N SER A 131 4.82 4.39 7.92
CA SER A 131 5.86 5.41 7.76
C SER A 131 6.84 5.46 8.96
N ILE A 132 6.34 5.30 10.19
CA ILE A 132 7.17 5.16 11.40
C ILE A 132 7.92 3.83 11.37
N GLY A 133 7.20 2.75 11.09
CA GLY A 133 7.71 1.39 11.09
C GLY A 133 8.86 1.19 10.10
N ARG A 134 8.70 1.70 8.87
CA ARG A 134 9.70 1.61 7.81
C ARG A 134 10.99 2.36 8.19
N LYS A 135 10.88 3.52 8.84
CA LYS A 135 12.04 4.30 9.31
C LYS A 135 12.80 3.61 10.44
N LEU A 136 12.11 2.87 11.31
CA LEU A 136 12.71 2.15 12.43
C LEU A 136 13.13 0.73 12.06
N GLY A 137 12.95 0.34 10.79
CA GLY A 137 13.34 -0.97 10.29
C GLY A 137 12.44 -2.09 10.80
N LEU A 138 11.12 -1.90 10.88
CA LEU A 138 10.22 -3.03 11.18
C LEU A 138 10.38 -4.16 10.15
N PRO A 139 10.18 -5.43 10.55
CA PRO A 139 10.22 -6.56 9.63
C PRO A 139 9.29 -6.35 8.42
N PRO A 140 9.74 -6.68 7.19
CA PRO A 140 8.98 -6.43 5.97
C PRO A 140 7.56 -7.01 6.00
N ARG A 141 7.40 -8.26 6.46
CA ARG A 141 6.07 -8.85 6.64
C ARG A 141 5.14 -8.08 7.59
N VAL A 142 5.65 -7.52 8.69
CA VAL A 142 4.83 -6.71 9.61
C VAL A 142 4.37 -5.45 8.89
N LEU A 143 5.26 -4.81 8.12
CA LEU A 143 4.92 -3.66 7.28
C LEU A 143 3.87 -4.03 6.24
N THR A 144 4.04 -5.13 5.49
CA THR A 144 3.07 -5.58 4.49
C THR A 144 1.70 -5.88 5.11
N VAL A 145 1.66 -6.49 6.29
CA VAL A 145 0.40 -6.76 6.99
C VAL A 145 -0.26 -5.46 7.46
N LEU A 146 0.50 -4.50 7.98
CA LEU A 146 -0.03 -3.18 8.36
C LEU A 146 -0.53 -2.39 7.14
N GLU A 147 0.25 -2.33 6.06
CA GLU A 147 -0.14 -1.67 4.80
C GLU A 147 -1.40 -2.33 4.22
N GLY A 148 -1.43 -3.66 4.17
CA GLY A 148 -2.61 -4.41 3.72
C GLY A 148 -3.83 -4.23 4.60
N GLU A 149 -3.63 -4.14 5.93
CA GLU A 149 -4.71 -3.88 6.89
C GLU A 149 -5.44 -2.57 6.52
N GLY A 150 -4.67 -1.49 6.39
CA GLY A 150 -5.14 -0.13 6.08
C GLY A 150 -5.71 0.06 4.68
N LEU A 151 -5.35 -0.80 3.71
CA LEU A 151 -5.92 -0.72 2.37
C LEU A 151 -7.37 -1.25 2.32
N VAL A 152 -7.72 -2.25 3.13
CA VAL A 152 -9.00 -2.98 3.00
C VAL A 152 -9.98 -2.66 4.12
N ASN A 153 -9.49 -2.18 5.27
CA ASN A 153 -10.33 -1.89 6.43
C ASN A 153 -11.32 -0.74 6.19
N ASP A 154 -10.93 0.32 5.49
CA ASP A 154 -11.78 1.47 5.18
C ASP A 154 -12.98 1.05 4.34
N ALA A 155 -12.75 0.14 3.38
CA ALA A 155 -13.81 -0.42 2.57
C ALA A 155 -14.81 -1.21 3.44
N THR A 156 -14.30 -2.05 4.34
CA THR A 156 -15.12 -2.84 5.26
C THR A 156 -15.94 -1.92 6.18
N ALA A 157 -15.30 -0.90 6.74
CA ALA A 157 -15.91 0.06 7.65
C ALA A 157 -17.01 0.88 6.98
N LEU A 158 -16.78 1.40 5.77
CA LEU A 158 -17.78 2.19 5.04
C LEU A 158 -18.98 1.35 4.59
N VAL A 159 -18.76 0.10 4.17
CA VAL A 159 -19.87 -0.81 3.86
C VAL A 159 -20.68 -1.09 5.11
N LEU A 160 -20.03 -1.41 6.24
CA LEU A 160 -20.71 -1.66 7.51
C LEU A 160 -21.47 -0.42 8.00
N LEU A 161 -20.88 0.78 7.86
CA LEU A 161 -21.52 2.06 8.16
C LEU A 161 -22.81 2.22 7.36
N ARG A 162 -22.77 2.04 6.04
CA ARG A 162 -23.95 2.19 5.17
C ARG A 162 -25.06 1.20 5.55
N THR A 163 -24.71 -0.07 5.78
CA THR A 163 -25.67 -1.09 6.23
C THR A 163 -26.27 -0.73 7.59
N ALA A 164 -25.45 -0.26 8.53
CA ALA A 164 -25.91 0.15 9.85
C ALA A 164 -26.80 1.40 9.80
N LEU A 165 -26.50 2.37 8.92
CA LEU A 165 -27.35 3.53 8.68
C LEU A 165 -28.69 3.15 8.03
N ALA A 166 -28.67 2.26 7.03
CA ALA A 166 -29.89 1.72 6.44
C ALA A 166 -30.76 1.01 7.50
N ALA A 167 -30.13 0.26 8.42
CA ALA A 167 -30.82 -0.35 9.54
C ALA A 167 -31.42 0.69 10.50
N ALA A 168 -30.65 1.74 10.83
CA ALA A 168 -31.07 2.80 11.74
C ALA A 168 -32.24 3.64 11.18
N LEU A 169 -32.29 3.80 9.86
CA LEU A 169 -33.36 4.51 9.16
C LEU A 169 -34.56 3.61 8.82
N GLY A 170 -34.50 2.31 9.15
CA GLY A 170 -35.58 1.35 8.89
C GLY A 170 -35.75 1.00 7.40
N THR A 171 -34.73 1.23 6.58
CA THR A 171 -34.78 0.95 5.12
C THR A 171 -34.38 -0.49 4.78
N LEU A 172 -33.83 -1.25 5.74
CA LEU A 172 -33.52 -2.67 5.53
C LEU A 172 -34.79 -3.53 5.57
N THR A 173 -34.98 -4.34 4.53
CA THR A 173 -36.12 -5.27 4.42
C THR A 173 -35.96 -6.52 5.30
N THR A 174 -34.72 -7.01 5.48
CA THR A 174 -34.41 -8.17 6.34
C THR A 174 -33.03 -8.05 6.98
N PRO A 175 -32.77 -8.71 8.13
CA PRO A 175 -31.43 -8.73 8.75
C PRO A 175 -30.35 -9.37 7.86
N TRP A 176 -30.73 -10.31 6.99
CA TRP A 176 -29.83 -10.96 6.05
C TRP A 176 -29.47 -10.10 4.84
N ALA A 177 -30.28 -9.08 4.52
CA ALA A 177 -30.01 -8.16 3.43
C ALA A 177 -28.64 -7.49 3.59
N GLY A 178 -28.27 -7.07 4.81
CA GLY A 178 -26.98 -6.45 5.06
C GLY A 178 -25.77 -7.35 4.79
N VAL A 179 -25.91 -8.67 4.99
CA VAL A 179 -24.85 -9.64 4.66
C VAL A 179 -24.73 -9.78 3.13
N VAL A 180 -25.87 -9.87 2.44
CA VAL A 180 -25.91 -9.95 0.98
C VAL A 180 -25.33 -8.67 0.35
N ASP A 181 -25.69 -7.50 0.88
CA ASP A 181 -25.18 -6.20 0.44
C ASP A 181 -23.67 -6.10 0.62
N PHE A 182 -23.14 -6.64 1.73
CA PHE A 182 -21.69 -6.69 1.94
C PHE A 182 -20.99 -7.53 0.87
N PHE A 183 -21.45 -8.77 0.64
CA PHE A 183 -20.83 -9.65 -0.35
C PHE A 183 -21.01 -9.16 -1.78
N SER A 184 -22.17 -8.60 -2.13
CA SER A 184 -22.43 -8.01 -3.44
C SER A 184 -21.52 -6.81 -3.67
N ALA A 185 -21.34 -5.94 -2.67
CA ALA A 185 -20.45 -4.79 -2.77
C ALA A 185 -18.99 -5.20 -3.01
N VAL A 186 -18.52 -6.27 -2.36
CA VAL A 186 -17.18 -6.82 -2.56
C VAL A 186 -17.00 -7.40 -3.98
N VAL A 187 -18.00 -8.13 -4.48
CA VAL A 187 -17.96 -8.72 -5.83
C VAL A 187 -17.97 -7.62 -6.89
N ILE A 188 -18.87 -6.64 -6.78
CA ILE A 188 -18.96 -5.50 -7.71
C ILE A 188 -17.64 -4.73 -7.72
N ALA A 189 -17.12 -4.38 -6.55
CA ALA A 189 -15.83 -3.68 -6.43
C ALA A 189 -14.67 -4.48 -7.04
N SER A 190 -14.66 -5.80 -6.86
CA SER A 190 -13.64 -6.68 -7.44
C SER A 190 -13.69 -6.73 -8.95
N VAL A 191 -14.89 -6.85 -9.53
CA VAL A 191 -15.09 -6.89 -10.98
C VAL A 191 -14.74 -5.54 -11.59
N VAL A 192 -15.33 -4.45 -11.10
CA VAL A 192 -15.08 -3.10 -11.64
C VAL A 192 -13.61 -2.71 -11.46
N GLY A 193 -13.04 -2.95 -10.28
CA GLY A 193 -11.64 -2.64 -10.00
C GLY A 193 -10.65 -3.38 -10.92
N LEU A 194 -10.90 -4.66 -11.22
CA LEU A 194 -10.09 -5.43 -12.17
C LEU A 194 -10.26 -4.95 -13.61
N VAL A 195 -11.49 -4.64 -14.03
CA VAL A 195 -11.78 -4.10 -15.38
C VAL A 195 -11.08 -2.76 -15.57
N VAL A 196 -11.25 -1.82 -14.64
CA VAL A 196 -10.62 -0.50 -14.69
C VAL A 196 -9.10 -0.64 -14.62
N GLY A 197 -8.56 -1.53 -13.79
CA GLY A 197 -7.13 -1.81 -13.73
C GLY A 197 -6.57 -2.33 -15.06
N PHE A 198 -7.24 -3.31 -15.66
CA PHE A 198 -6.85 -3.87 -16.96
C PHE A 198 -6.89 -2.82 -18.07
N VAL A 199 -8.00 -2.09 -18.18
CA VAL A 199 -8.18 -1.05 -19.20
C VAL A 199 -7.17 0.08 -19.02
N SER A 200 -6.98 0.55 -17.78
CA SER A 200 -6.00 1.59 -17.45
C SER A 200 -4.60 1.18 -17.88
N VAL A 201 -4.12 0.01 -17.46
CA VAL A 201 -2.79 -0.50 -17.83
C VAL A 201 -2.67 -0.65 -19.35
N TRP A 202 -3.70 -1.15 -20.03
CA TRP A 202 -3.69 -1.30 -21.48
C TRP A 202 -3.59 0.04 -22.21
N VAL A 203 -4.41 1.04 -21.84
CA VAL A 203 -4.35 2.37 -22.44
C VAL A 203 -2.99 3.03 -22.16
N ARG A 204 -2.56 3.01 -20.90
CA ARG A 204 -1.31 3.61 -20.42
C ARG A 204 -0.07 2.98 -21.04
N SER A 205 -0.07 1.67 -21.25
CA SER A 205 1.04 0.97 -21.92
C SER A 205 1.28 1.39 -23.37
N LYS A 206 0.31 2.06 -24.01
CA LYS A 206 0.44 2.61 -25.37
C LYS A 206 0.94 4.04 -25.40
N LEU A 207 0.99 4.72 -24.25
CA LEU A 207 1.45 6.10 -24.16
C LEU A 207 2.97 6.14 -24.09
N SER A 208 3.58 6.87 -25.01
CA SER A 208 5.04 7.07 -25.05
C SER A 208 5.50 8.25 -24.19
N ASP A 209 4.59 9.20 -23.93
CA ASP A 209 4.86 10.42 -23.18
C ASP A 209 4.55 10.23 -21.67
N PRO A 210 5.56 10.35 -20.78
CA PRO A 210 5.38 10.22 -19.34
C PRO A 210 4.38 11.23 -18.74
N VAL A 211 4.24 12.42 -19.33
CA VAL A 211 3.32 13.46 -18.83
C VAL A 211 1.88 13.05 -19.10
N LEU A 212 1.59 12.57 -20.32
CA LEU A 212 0.26 12.06 -20.67
C LEU A 212 -0.09 10.83 -19.83
N ASP A 213 0.88 9.95 -19.63
CA ASP A 213 0.71 8.76 -18.80
C ASP A 213 0.40 9.11 -17.33
N THR A 214 1.18 10.03 -16.75
CA THR A 214 0.92 10.55 -15.40
C THR A 214 -0.44 11.23 -15.32
N ALA A 215 -0.80 12.08 -16.28
CA ALA A 215 -2.09 12.77 -16.29
C ALA A 215 -3.27 11.78 -16.33
N LEU A 216 -3.17 10.74 -17.16
CA LEU A 216 -4.17 9.67 -17.18
C LEU A 216 -4.19 8.89 -15.86
N SER A 217 -3.02 8.64 -15.25
CA SER A 217 -2.92 7.92 -13.98
C SER A 217 -3.77 8.60 -12.88
N VAL A 218 -3.78 9.94 -12.81
CA VAL A 218 -4.53 10.70 -11.80
C VAL A 218 -6.05 10.47 -11.93
N VAL A 219 -6.55 10.16 -13.14
CA VAL A 219 -7.98 9.89 -13.39
C VAL A 219 -8.38 8.47 -12.95
N VAL A 220 -7.45 7.51 -12.99
CA VAL A 220 -7.68 6.09 -12.69
C VAL A 220 -8.40 5.83 -11.36
N PRO A 221 -8.00 6.41 -10.20
CA PRO A 221 -8.73 6.18 -8.96
C PRO A 221 -10.20 6.61 -9.04
N PHE A 222 -10.49 7.75 -9.64
CA PHE A 222 -11.87 8.24 -9.79
C PHE A 222 -12.68 7.37 -10.75
N ALA A 223 -12.05 6.91 -11.83
CA ALA A 223 -12.66 5.99 -12.79
C ALA A 223 -12.96 4.60 -12.18
N ALA A 224 -12.25 4.18 -11.13
CA ALA A 224 -12.58 2.98 -10.38
C ALA A 224 -13.67 3.25 -9.33
N PHE A 225 -13.57 4.37 -8.61
CA PHE A 225 -14.43 4.72 -7.49
C PHE A 225 -15.87 5.04 -7.93
N ALA A 226 -16.05 6.04 -8.78
CA ALA A 226 -17.36 6.59 -9.13
C ALA A 226 -18.35 5.57 -9.74
N PRO A 227 -17.99 4.74 -10.74
CA PRO A 227 -18.93 3.76 -11.29
C PRO A 227 -19.22 2.64 -10.30
N THR A 228 -18.26 2.27 -9.44
CA THR A 228 -18.49 1.25 -8.41
C THR A 228 -19.52 1.74 -7.39
N GLU A 229 -19.39 2.99 -6.94
CA GLU A 229 -20.35 3.61 -6.02
C GLU A 229 -21.74 3.73 -6.64
N ALA A 230 -21.83 4.10 -7.92
CA ALA A 230 -23.10 4.14 -8.66
C ALA A 230 -23.79 2.77 -8.77
N LEU A 231 -23.01 1.67 -8.73
CA LEU A 231 -23.50 0.29 -8.71
C LEU A 231 -23.75 -0.24 -7.29
N HIS A 232 -23.72 0.62 -6.27
CA HIS A 232 -23.81 0.24 -4.85
C HIS A 232 -22.69 -0.70 -4.38
N GLY A 233 -21.56 -0.73 -5.09
CA GLY A 233 -20.33 -1.40 -4.66
C GLY A 233 -19.48 -0.55 -3.73
N SER A 234 -18.39 -1.13 -3.21
CA SER A 234 -17.40 -0.37 -2.44
C SER A 234 -16.38 0.29 -3.38
N GLY A 235 -16.53 1.59 -3.66
CA GLY A 235 -15.60 2.33 -4.51
C GLY A 235 -14.16 2.29 -3.99
N VAL A 236 -14.01 2.37 -2.67
CA VAL A 236 -12.75 2.20 -1.93
C VAL A 236 -12.04 0.90 -2.29
N LEU A 237 -12.74 -0.24 -2.21
CA LEU A 237 -12.17 -1.53 -2.55
C LEU A 237 -11.83 -1.64 -4.05
N ALA A 238 -12.66 -1.07 -4.93
CA ALA A 238 -12.38 -1.07 -6.37
C ALA A 238 -11.07 -0.34 -6.67
N VAL A 239 -10.85 0.83 -6.06
CA VAL A 239 -9.61 1.61 -6.19
C VAL A 239 -8.40 0.81 -5.73
N VAL A 240 -8.50 0.13 -4.59
CA VAL A 240 -7.42 -0.70 -4.04
C VAL A 240 -7.09 -1.85 -5.00
N ILE A 241 -8.10 -2.51 -5.56
CA ILE A 241 -7.91 -3.60 -6.52
C ILE A 241 -7.30 -3.08 -7.83
N THR A 242 -7.76 -1.93 -8.33
CA THR A 242 -7.18 -1.24 -9.48
C THR A 242 -5.71 -0.87 -9.23
N GLY A 243 -5.37 -0.35 -8.05
CA GLY A 243 -4.00 -0.01 -7.66
C GLY A 243 -3.09 -1.23 -7.55
N LEU A 244 -3.52 -2.28 -6.85
CA LEU A 244 -2.78 -3.54 -6.73
C LEU A 244 -2.53 -4.20 -8.10
N TYR A 245 -3.51 -4.17 -8.99
CA TYR A 245 -3.36 -4.65 -10.36
C TYR A 245 -2.35 -3.80 -11.15
N THR A 246 -2.47 -2.48 -11.07
CA THR A 246 -1.60 -1.53 -11.78
C THR A 246 -0.15 -1.68 -11.33
N GLY A 247 0.10 -1.72 -10.02
CA GLY A 247 1.44 -1.92 -9.45
C GLY A 247 2.08 -3.24 -9.87
N HIS A 248 1.29 -4.32 -9.95
CA HIS A 248 1.76 -5.62 -10.43
C HIS A 248 2.11 -5.63 -11.92
N ALA A 249 1.32 -4.94 -12.75
CA ALA A 249 1.50 -4.94 -14.20
C ALA A 249 2.58 -3.94 -14.67
N ALA A 250 2.82 -2.85 -13.93
CA ALA A 250 3.74 -1.76 -14.28
C ALA A 250 5.15 -2.21 -14.72
N PRO A 251 5.83 -3.18 -14.06
CA PRO A 251 7.15 -3.66 -14.45
C PRO A 251 7.20 -4.33 -15.83
N SER A 252 6.07 -4.88 -16.29
CA SER A 252 5.95 -5.61 -17.56
C SER A 252 5.32 -4.81 -18.70
N ARG A 253 4.64 -3.70 -18.38
CA ARG A 253 3.83 -2.94 -19.34
C ARG A 253 4.24 -1.49 -19.53
N PHE A 254 4.91 -0.88 -18.55
CA PHE A 254 5.33 0.51 -18.63
C PHE A 254 6.82 0.61 -18.98
N SER A 255 7.24 1.77 -19.49
CA SER A 255 8.66 2.07 -19.66
C SER A 255 9.31 2.41 -18.32
N ALA A 256 10.64 2.32 -18.21
CA ALA A 256 11.35 2.76 -17.00
C ALA A 256 11.06 4.22 -16.65
N GLN A 257 11.04 5.11 -17.66
CA GLN A 257 10.78 6.53 -17.46
C GLN A 257 9.36 6.78 -16.92
N ALA A 258 8.36 6.08 -17.45
CA ALA A 258 6.98 6.16 -16.95
C ALA A 258 6.88 5.67 -15.50
N ARG A 259 7.53 4.54 -15.16
CA ARG A 259 7.56 4.00 -13.79
C ARG A 259 8.19 4.96 -12.78
N ILE A 260 9.35 5.55 -13.14
CA ILE A 260 10.04 6.51 -12.27
C ILE A 260 9.17 7.76 -12.07
N SER A 261 8.60 8.30 -13.14
CA SER A 261 7.69 9.45 -13.09
C SER A 261 6.48 9.16 -12.19
N ASP A 262 5.80 8.04 -12.42
CA ASP A 262 4.66 7.59 -11.62
C ASP A 262 5.01 7.49 -10.14
N GLN A 263 6.12 6.84 -9.79
CA GLN A 263 6.50 6.63 -8.41
C GLN A 263 6.75 7.95 -7.68
N ILE A 264 7.42 8.91 -8.34
CA ILE A 264 7.69 10.24 -7.78
C ILE A 264 6.38 11.04 -7.63
N ASN A 265 5.56 11.04 -8.68
CA ASN A 265 4.32 11.81 -8.72
C ASN A 265 3.32 11.31 -7.67
N TRP A 266 3.08 10.00 -7.61
CA TRP A 266 2.16 9.42 -6.63
C TRP A 266 2.65 9.55 -5.19
N ARG A 267 3.95 9.42 -4.94
CA ARG A 267 4.52 9.70 -3.62
C ARG A 267 4.32 11.15 -3.20
N THR A 268 4.42 12.09 -4.14
CA THR A 268 4.21 13.52 -3.90
C THR A 268 2.74 13.82 -3.64
N ILE A 269 1.83 13.26 -4.46
CA ILE A 269 0.38 13.39 -4.30
C ILE A 269 -0.04 12.82 -2.95
N GLN A 270 0.35 11.58 -2.62
CA GLN A 270 0.05 10.96 -1.34
C GLN A 270 0.53 11.81 -0.18
N PHE A 271 1.79 12.28 -0.23
CA PHE A 271 2.34 13.15 0.80
C PHE A 271 1.50 14.42 1.00
N LEU A 272 1.11 15.11 -0.08
CA LEU A 272 0.32 16.34 0.03
C LEU A 272 -1.10 16.08 0.53
N LEU A 273 -1.77 15.05 0.01
CA LEU A 273 -3.14 14.74 0.38
C LEU A 273 -3.23 14.23 1.83
N GLU A 274 -2.38 13.27 2.21
CA GLU A 274 -2.37 12.70 3.55
C GLU A 274 -2.09 13.78 4.62
N ASN A 275 -1.00 14.52 4.45
CA ASN A 275 -0.64 15.59 5.39
C ASN A 275 -1.64 16.76 5.35
N GLY A 276 -2.23 17.02 4.18
CA GLY A 276 -3.32 17.97 4.02
C GLY A 276 -4.51 17.58 4.87
N VAL A 277 -4.91 16.31 4.88
CA VAL A 277 -6.08 15.93 5.67
C VAL A 277 -5.78 15.96 7.17
N PHE A 278 -4.58 15.56 7.60
CA PHE A 278 -4.18 15.73 9.01
C PHE A 278 -4.22 17.19 9.46
N LEU A 279 -3.78 18.12 8.61
CA LEU A 279 -3.91 19.55 8.89
C LEU A 279 -5.39 19.99 8.98
N LEU A 280 -6.23 19.54 8.04
CA LEU A 280 -7.66 19.83 8.03
C LEU A 280 -8.37 19.33 9.29
N ILE A 281 -8.10 18.09 9.72
CA ILE A 281 -8.63 17.52 10.97
C ILE A 281 -8.31 18.46 12.14
N GLY A 282 -7.04 18.87 12.28
CA GLY A 282 -6.65 19.78 13.35
C GLY A 282 -7.41 21.11 13.30
N LEU A 283 -7.62 21.66 12.10
CA LEU A 283 -8.33 22.92 11.90
C LEU A 283 -9.83 22.83 12.23
N GLU A 284 -10.45 21.66 12.06
CA GLU A 284 -11.87 21.41 12.34
C GLU A 284 -12.18 21.31 13.85
N LEU A 285 -11.20 21.12 14.74
CA LEU A 285 -11.48 20.95 16.17
C LEU A 285 -12.32 22.10 16.76
N ARG A 286 -12.00 23.35 16.40
CA ARG A 286 -12.73 24.51 16.92
C ARG A 286 -14.18 24.56 16.43
N THR A 287 -14.45 24.15 15.19
CA THR A 287 -15.82 24.11 14.65
C THR A 287 -16.62 23.01 15.32
N LEU A 288 -16.02 21.82 15.53
CA LEU A 288 -16.65 20.71 16.23
C LEU A 288 -17.01 21.03 17.69
N ILE A 289 -16.15 21.76 18.41
CA ILE A 289 -16.44 22.20 19.79
C ILE A 289 -17.62 23.19 19.78
N ALA A 290 -17.60 24.16 18.87
CA ALA A 290 -18.66 25.18 18.78
C ALA A 290 -20.02 24.59 18.41
N ASP A 291 -20.06 23.54 17.58
CA ASP A 291 -21.31 22.87 17.19
C ASP A 291 -21.94 22.08 18.36
N VAL A 292 -21.14 21.63 19.33
CA VAL A 292 -21.61 20.97 20.56
C VAL A 292 -22.04 21.98 21.64
N GLU A 293 -21.58 23.23 21.55
CA GLU A 293 -21.79 24.28 22.56
C GLU A 293 -23.23 24.82 22.64
N ASN A 294 -24.17 24.34 21.80
CA ASN A 294 -25.62 24.56 21.90
C ASN A 294 -26.31 23.35 22.60
N PRO A 295 -26.30 23.22 23.94
CA PRO A 295 -26.42 21.92 24.60
C PRO A 295 -27.74 21.79 25.35
N GLU A 296 -28.74 21.15 24.74
CA GLU A 296 -29.90 20.63 25.51
C GLU A 296 -29.70 19.16 25.97
N VAL A 297 -28.63 18.46 25.53
CA VAL A 297 -28.54 16.98 25.74
C VAL A 297 -27.18 16.43 26.24
N LEU A 298 -26.02 16.85 25.71
CA LEU A 298 -24.69 16.33 26.15
C LEU A 298 -23.61 17.41 26.06
N SER A 299 -22.79 17.55 27.11
CA SER A 299 -21.69 18.51 27.19
C SER A 299 -20.44 18.06 26.41
N VAL A 300 -19.60 19.03 26.01
CA VAL A 300 -18.31 18.79 25.34
C VAL A 300 -17.43 17.81 26.13
N TRP A 301 -17.30 18.01 27.44
CA TRP A 301 -16.47 17.15 28.30
C TRP A 301 -16.96 15.71 28.39
N ASN A 302 -18.27 15.49 28.38
CA ASN A 302 -18.83 14.15 28.37
C ASN A 302 -18.59 13.46 27.03
N ALA A 303 -18.73 14.17 25.91
CA ALA A 303 -18.41 13.64 24.58
C ALA A 303 -16.91 13.27 24.46
N VAL A 304 -16.02 14.14 24.94
CA VAL A 304 -14.57 13.83 24.99
C VAL A 304 -14.30 12.64 25.90
N GLY A 305 -14.95 12.55 27.06
CA GLY A 305 -14.85 11.42 27.98
C GLY A 305 -15.28 10.09 27.34
N LEU A 306 -16.40 10.09 26.61
CA LEU A 306 -16.84 8.94 25.81
C LEU A 306 -15.83 8.59 24.71
N GLY A 307 -15.23 9.59 24.06
CA GLY A 307 -14.14 9.37 23.11
C GLY A 307 -12.92 8.69 23.73
N VAL A 308 -12.49 9.11 24.92
CA VAL A 308 -11.39 8.46 25.66
C VAL A 308 -11.73 7.01 26.00
N ILE A 309 -12.94 6.76 26.50
CA ILE A 309 -13.42 5.40 26.79
C ILE A 309 -13.42 4.55 25.52
N ALA A 310 -13.89 5.10 24.40
CA ALA A 310 -13.88 4.42 23.11
C ALA A 310 -12.45 4.07 22.68
N VAL A 311 -11.47 4.98 22.79
CA VAL A 311 -10.06 4.67 22.49
C VAL A 311 -9.54 3.50 23.32
N LEU A 312 -9.79 3.52 24.64
CA LEU A 312 -9.37 2.44 25.53
C LEU A 312 -10.04 1.12 25.18
N ALA A 313 -11.35 1.12 24.92
CA ALA A 313 -12.10 -0.06 24.52
C ALA A 313 -11.57 -0.63 23.21
N LEU A 314 -11.38 0.22 22.19
CA LEU A 314 -10.84 -0.15 20.89
C LEU A 314 -9.43 -0.75 20.99
N MET A 315 -8.60 -0.21 21.88
CA MET A 315 -7.26 -0.72 22.15
C MET A 315 -7.32 -2.10 22.80
N VAL A 316 -8.14 -2.28 23.85
CA VAL A 316 -8.34 -3.59 24.50
C VAL A 316 -8.86 -4.62 23.51
N ILE A 317 -9.91 -4.29 22.74
CA ILE A 317 -10.49 -5.16 21.72
C ILE A 317 -9.43 -5.60 20.71
N ARG A 318 -8.61 -4.66 20.21
CA ARG A 318 -7.53 -4.94 19.26
C ARG A 318 -6.50 -5.91 19.83
N PHE A 319 -6.03 -5.70 21.06
CA PHE A 319 -5.08 -6.62 21.70
C PHE A 319 -5.67 -8.01 21.93
N VAL A 320 -6.92 -8.10 22.41
CA VAL A 320 -7.62 -9.37 22.63
C VAL A 320 -7.75 -10.17 21.34
N LEU A 321 -8.05 -9.52 20.21
CA LEU A 321 -8.28 -10.18 18.93
C LEU A 321 -6.98 -10.50 18.15
N ILE A 322 -5.87 -9.83 18.44
CA ILE A 322 -4.58 -10.11 17.80
C ILE A 322 -3.92 -11.38 18.35
N VAL A 323 -4.07 -11.68 19.63
CA VAL A 323 -3.55 -12.91 20.25
C VAL A 323 -4.00 -14.19 19.52
N PRO A 324 -5.30 -14.45 19.30
CA PRO A 324 -5.74 -15.65 18.59
C PRO A 324 -5.31 -15.65 17.12
N LEU A 325 -5.18 -14.48 16.48
CA LEU A 325 -4.67 -14.37 15.12
C LEU A 325 -3.22 -14.88 15.03
N ILE A 326 -2.33 -14.39 15.90
CA ILE A 326 -0.92 -14.79 15.93
C ILE A 326 -0.79 -16.29 16.23
N LEU A 327 -1.55 -16.80 17.20
CA LEU A 327 -1.58 -18.23 17.50
C LEU A 327 -2.05 -19.06 16.29
N GLY A 328 -3.05 -18.55 15.56
CA GLY A 328 -3.52 -19.13 14.30
C GLY A 328 -2.44 -19.16 13.22
N LEU A 329 -1.66 -18.08 13.07
CA LEU A 329 -0.55 -18.00 12.13
C LEU A 329 0.56 -19.00 12.48
N LYS A 330 0.94 -19.10 13.76
CA LYS A 330 1.93 -20.08 14.24
C LYS A 330 1.51 -21.51 13.91
N ARG A 331 0.25 -21.86 14.21
CA ARG A 331 -0.32 -23.18 13.86
C ARG A 331 -0.37 -23.46 12.36
N ARG A 332 -0.58 -22.43 11.53
CA ARG A 332 -0.54 -22.58 10.06
C ARG A 332 0.88 -22.81 9.56
N ALA A 333 1.86 -22.11 10.10
CA ALA A 333 3.27 -22.32 9.77
C ALA A 333 3.72 -23.75 10.11
N GLU A 334 3.36 -24.26 11.29
CA GLU A 334 3.65 -25.64 11.69
C GLU A 334 3.00 -26.68 10.75
N ARG A 335 1.78 -26.41 10.25
CA ARG A 335 1.12 -27.28 9.25
C ARG A 335 1.79 -27.21 7.89
N ALA A 336 2.19 -26.03 7.45
CA ALA A 336 2.88 -25.82 6.18
C ALA A 336 4.23 -26.56 6.17
N GLU A 337 4.98 -26.49 7.27
CA GLU A 337 6.23 -27.23 7.45
C GLU A 337 6.04 -28.74 7.27
N ARG A 338 5.01 -29.31 7.90
CA ARG A 338 4.67 -30.74 7.74
C ARG A 338 4.28 -31.08 6.29
N SER A 339 3.62 -30.16 5.59
CA SER A 339 3.25 -30.34 4.18
C SER A 339 4.47 -30.36 3.27
N VAL A 340 5.40 -29.42 3.44
CA VAL A 340 6.66 -29.34 2.68
C VAL A 340 7.50 -30.59 2.91
N LEU A 341 7.59 -31.07 4.16
CA LEU A 341 8.30 -32.31 4.49
C LEU A 341 7.67 -33.53 3.78
N ARG A 342 6.34 -33.62 3.73
CA ARG A 342 5.64 -34.70 3.00
C ARG A 342 5.87 -34.62 1.49
N GLU A 343 5.85 -33.43 0.91
CA GLU A 343 6.15 -33.22 -0.50
C GLU A 343 7.60 -33.59 -0.82
N TRP A 344 8.54 -33.22 0.04
CA TRP A 344 9.94 -33.64 -0.07
C TRP A 344 10.08 -35.16 -0.03
N LEU A 345 9.44 -35.84 0.93
CA LEU A 345 9.44 -37.30 1.04
C LEU A 345 8.85 -37.99 -0.21
N MET A 346 7.81 -37.40 -0.81
CA MET A 346 7.22 -37.88 -2.06
C MET A 346 8.17 -37.69 -3.25
N ILE A 347 8.89 -36.57 -3.32
CA ILE A 347 9.85 -36.31 -4.40
C ILE A 347 11.10 -37.19 -4.23
N SER A 348 11.58 -37.37 -3.01
CA SER A 348 12.74 -38.23 -2.72
C SER A 348 12.47 -39.68 -3.09
N TYR A 349 11.22 -40.16 -3.00
CA TYR A 349 10.84 -41.48 -3.48
C TYR A 349 11.17 -41.70 -4.98
N TYR A 350 11.03 -40.67 -5.82
CA TYR A 350 11.39 -40.69 -7.24
C TYR A 350 12.88 -40.46 -7.52
N ARG A 351 13.70 -40.20 -6.49
CA ARG A 351 15.16 -40.23 -6.62
C ARG A 351 15.65 -41.67 -6.70
N ASP A 352 15.05 -42.56 -5.89
CA ASP A 352 15.43 -43.96 -5.81
C ASP A 352 14.68 -44.85 -6.83
N HIS A 353 13.57 -44.36 -7.39
CA HIS A 353 12.76 -45.07 -8.39
C HIS A 353 12.68 -44.26 -9.70
N PRO A 354 13.48 -44.60 -10.73
CA PRO A 354 13.49 -43.85 -11.98
C PRO A 354 12.13 -43.93 -12.68
N VAL A 355 11.76 -42.79 -13.24
CA VAL A 355 10.44 -42.54 -13.81
C VAL A 355 10.27 -43.31 -15.12
N ARG A 356 9.37 -44.30 -15.17
CA ARG A 356 9.19 -45.16 -16.36
C ARG A 356 8.28 -44.58 -17.43
N TYR A 357 7.32 -43.72 -17.06
CA TYR A 357 6.29 -43.22 -17.97
C TYR A 357 6.29 -41.70 -18.09
N ARG A 358 5.96 -41.18 -19.29
CA ARG A 358 5.93 -39.73 -19.59
C ARG A 358 4.98 -38.94 -18.68
N TRP A 359 3.83 -39.52 -18.27
CA TRP A 359 2.93 -38.88 -17.31
C TRP A 359 3.55 -38.71 -15.92
N GLN A 360 4.46 -39.62 -15.52
CA GLN A 360 5.08 -39.59 -14.19
C GLN A 360 6.14 -38.50 -14.17
N ALA A 361 6.83 -38.27 -15.30
CA ALA A 361 7.79 -37.19 -15.46
C ALA A 361 7.09 -35.82 -15.38
N LEU A 362 5.94 -35.66 -16.03
CA LEU A 362 5.12 -34.43 -15.92
C LEU A 362 4.60 -34.20 -14.50
N ARG A 363 4.17 -35.26 -13.80
CA ARG A 363 3.76 -35.17 -12.39
C ARG A 363 4.93 -34.81 -11.46
N LYS A 364 6.09 -35.42 -11.65
CA LYS A 364 7.33 -35.12 -10.92
C LYS A 364 7.73 -33.66 -11.11
N GLN A 365 7.80 -33.19 -12.36
CA GLN A 365 8.16 -31.80 -12.65
C GLN A 365 7.17 -30.79 -12.04
N ARG A 366 5.85 -31.09 -12.05
CA ARG A 366 4.85 -30.26 -11.37
C ARG A 366 5.00 -30.29 -9.85
N ALA A 367 5.35 -31.45 -9.27
CA ALA A 367 5.58 -31.61 -7.85
C ALA A 367 6.85 -30.89 -7.40
N GLU A 368 7.95 -30.96 -8.16
CA GLU A 368 9.20 -30.24 -7.92
C GLU A 368 8.97 -28.72 -7.94
N ARG A 369 8.32 -28.19 -8.98
CA ARG A 369 7.97 -26.76 -9.06
C ARG A 369 7.08 -26.30 -7.89
N ARG A 370 6.18 -27.17 -7.42
CA ARG A 370 5.32 -26.87 -6.27
C ARG A 370 6.12 -26.88 -4.97
N TYR A 371 6.99 -27.87 -4.79
CA TYR A 371 7.87 -27.99 -3.63
C TYR A 371 8.84 -26.82 -3.52
N GLU A 372 9.49 -26.42 -4.61
CA GLU A 372 10.38 -25.25 -4.63
C GLU A 372 9.65 -23.99 -4.19
N ARG A 373 8.44 -23.74 -4.72
CA ARG A 373 7.61 -22.61 -4.28
C ARG A 373 7.22 -22.69 -2.81
N HIS A 374 6.67 -23.83 -2.36
CA HIS A 374 6.23 -23.99 -0.97
C HIS A 374 7.39 -23.93 0.02
N ARG A 375 8.57 -24.44 -0.37
CA ARG A 375 9.79 -24.36 0.43
C ARG A 375 10.27 -22.92 0.55
N SER A 376 10.35 -22.19 -0.58
CA SER A 376 10.68 -20.76 -0.59
C SER A 376 9.74 -19.95 0.28
N ASP A 377 8.42 -20.19 0.16
CA ASP A 377 7.41 -19.53 1.00
C ASP A 377 7.60 -19.86 2.49
N LEU A 378 7.97 -21.12 2.83
CA LEU A 378 8.22 -21.54 4.21
C LEU A 378 9.50 -20.92 4.80
N GLU A 379 10.58 -20.86 4.01
CA GLU A 379 11.84 -20.23 4.41
C GLU A 379 11.61 -18.73 4.70
N GLU A 380 10.88 -18.04 3.83
CA GLU A 380 10.45 -16.65 4.06
C GLU A 380 9.53 -16.52 5.29
N TYR A 381 8.58 -17.44 5.48
CA TYR A 381 7.73 -17.45 6.68
C TYR A 381 8.50 -17.64 7.99
N ARG A 382 9.60 -18.39 7.96
CA ARG A 382 10.48 -18.61 9.12
C ARG A 382 11.35 -17.39 9.38
N GLN A 383 11.92 -16.80 8.34
CA GLN A 383 12.77 -15.61 8.45
C GLN A 383 11.96 -14.36 8.85
N GLU A 384 10.72 -14.24 8.39
CA GLU A 384 9.84 -13.10 8.66
C GLU A 384 8.63 -13.49 9.53
N ALA A 385 8.78 -14.43 10.45
CA ALA A 385 7.68 -14.79 11.34
C ALA A 385 7.25 -13.59 12.19
N ILE A 386 5.93 -13.32 12.23
CA ILE A 386 5.37 -12.36 13.20
C ILE A 386 5.43 -13.04 14.56
N ASP A 387 6.54 -12.86 15.26
CA ASP A 387 6.71 -13.33 16.63
C ASP A 387 5.85 -12.50 17.60
N GLY A 388 5.76 -12.91 18.87
CA GLY A 388 4.96 -12.22 19.89
C GLY A 388 5.25 -10.72 19.98
N LYS A 389 6.52 -10.32 19.80
CA LYS A 389 6.94 -8.91 19.71
C LYS A 389 6.30 -8.18 18.52
N GLY A 390 6.32 -8.79 17.33
CA GLY A 390 5.67 -8.24 16.13
C GLY A 390 4.16 -8.12 16.32
N GLY A 391 3.56 -9.08 17.04
CA GLY A 391 2.19 -9.04 17.48
C GLY A 391 1.82 -7.84 18.37
N VAL A 392 2.68 -7.52 19.34
CA VAL A 392 2.50 -6.35 20.21
C VAL A 392 2.54 -5.06 19.39
N VAL A 393 3.45 -4.95 18.41
CA VAL A 393 3.51 -3.80 17.50
C VAL A 393 2.25 -3.71 16.63
N LEU A 394 1.78 -4.82 16.06
CA LEU A 394 0.51 -4.87 15.32
C LEU A 394 -0.67 -4.40 16.18
N GLY A 395 -0.69 -4.76 17.47
CA GLY A 395 -1.70 -4.30 18.43
C GLY A 395 -1.64 -2.81 18.72
N TRP A 396 -0.44 -2.26 18.86
CA TRP A 396 -0.24 -0.85 19.17
C TRP A 396 -0.36 0.07 17.95
N ALA A 397 -0.10 -0.43 16.74
CA ALA A 397 -0.06 0.31 15.49
C ALA A 397 -1.43 0.77 14.97
N GLY A 398 -2.53 0.45 15.67
CA GLY A 398 -3.89 0.77 15.25
C GLY A 398 -4.29 2.23 15.44
N MET A 399 -3.54 3.20 14.95
CA MET A 399 -3.94 4.61 14.99
C MET A 399 -5.22 4.82 14.19
N ARG A 400 -6.15 5.70 14.59
CA ARG A 400 -7.34 6.04 13.78
C ARG A 400 -7.04 7.34 13.05
N GLY A 401 -7.47 7.43 11.81
CA GLY A 401 -7.07 8.51 10.92
C GLY A 401 -8.23 9.28 10.34
N VAL A 402 -7.94 9.82 9.16
CA VAL A 402 -8.76 10.73 8.38
C VAL A 402 -10.17 10.21 8.11
N VAL A 403 -10.25 8.94 7.72
CA VAL A 403 -11.49 8.31 7.28
C VAL A 403 -12.52 8.28 8.41
N THR A 404 -12.06 8.12 9.65
CA THR A 404 -12.92 8.17 10.85
C THR A 404 -13.66 9.50 10.97
N LEU A 405 -12.98 10.63 10.78
CA LEU A 405 -13.64 11.93 10.89
C LEU A 405 -14.60 12.19 9.72
N ALA A 406 -14.16 11.91 8.49
CA ALA A 406 -14.98 12.12 7.30
C ALA A 406 -16.25 11.26 7.33
N ALA A 407 -16.12 9.99 7.71
CA ALA A 407 -17.25 9.07 7.84
C ALA A 407 -18.19 9.51 8.97
N ALA A 408 -17.69 10.05 10.09
CA ALA A 408 -18.53 10.62 11.15
C ALA A 408 -19.39 11.80 10.65
N GLN A 409 -18.82 12.66 9.82
CA GLN A 409 -19.53 13.80 9.26
C GLN A 409 -20.66 13.38 8.30
N SER A 410 -20.56 12.22 7.65
CA SER A 410 -21.63 11.67 6.81
C SER A 410 -22.86 11.15 7.58
N LEU A 411 -22.84 11.15 8.92
CA LEU A 411 -24.01 10.78 9.71
C LEU A 411 -25.19 11.72 9.40
N PRO A 412 -26.40 11.19 9.12
CA PRO A 412 -27.59 12.00 8.89
C PRO A 412 -27.94 12.90 10.08
N ASN A 413 -28.48 14.09 9.80
CA ASN A 413 -28.95 15.03 10.82
C ASN A 413 -30.11 14.49 11.69
N SER A 414 -30.80 13.44 11.23
CA SER A 414 -31.84 12.75 11.99
C SER A 414 -31.31 11.89 13.13
N ILE A 415 -30.00 11.58 13.15
CA ILE A 415 -29.40 10.76 14.19
C ILE A 415 -29.23 11.59 15.47
N PRO A 416 -29.74 11.11 16.62
CA PRO A 416 -29.52 11.76 17.91
C PRO A 416 -28.03 11.93 18.21
N TYR A 417 -27.67 13.03 18.87
CA TYR A 417 -26.30 13.32 19.29
C TYR A 417 -25.29 13.57 18.15
N ARG A 418 -25.72 13.82 16.90
CA ARG A 418 -24.80 13.94 15.76
C ARG A 418 -23.56 14.81 16.04
N PRO A 419 -23.66 16.06 16.54
CA PRO A 419 -22.48 16.86 16.85
C PRO A 419 -21.54 16.19 17.87
N GLN A 420 -22.11 15.55 18.89
CA GLN A 420 -21.35 14.82 19.91
C GLN A 420 -20.72 13.54 19.36
N LEU A 421 -21.39 12.80 18.47
CA LEU A 421 -20.83 11.62 17.81
C LEU A 421 -19.63 11.98 16.92
N ILE A 422 -19.69 13.12 16.22
CA ILE A 422 -18.56 13.62 15.43
C ILE A 422 -17.41 14.02 16.35
N LEU A 423 -17.68 14.69 17.48
CA LEU A 423 -16.66 15.03 18.46
C LEU A 423 -16.05 13.78 19.13
N ILE A 424 -16.82 12.73 19.38
CA ILE A 424 -16.34 11.42 19.85
C ILE A 424 -15.39 10.81 18.81
N ALA A 425 -15.80 10.75 17.54
CA ALA A 425 -14.98 10.23 16.45
C ALA A 425 -13.68 11.03 16.27
N PHE A 426 -13.76 12.36 16.34
CA PHE A 426 -12.59 13.24 16.36
C PHE A 426 -11.66 12.91 17.53
N THR A 427 -12.21 12.80 18.75
CA THR A 427 -11.44 12.49 19.95
C THR A 427 -10.72 11.15 19.80
N VAL A 428 -11.38 10.14 19.22
CA VAL A 428 -10.77 8.84 18.93
C VAL A 428 -9.62 8.96 17.92
N ALA A 429 -9.84 9.65 16.80
CA ALA A 429 -8.81 9.86 15.78
C ALA A 429 -7.61 10.64 16.35
N PHE A 430 -7.88 11.77 17.01
CA PHE A 430 -6.85 12.64 17.60
C PHE A 430 -6.03 11.92 18.68
N LEU A 431 -6.68 11.32 19.67
CA LEU A 431 -5.97 10.67 20.78
C LEU A 431 -5.20 9.44 20.32
N SER A 432 -5.78 8.61 19.44
CA SER A 432 -5.05 7.44 18.94
C SER A 432 -3.84 7.86 18.10
N LEU A 433 -3.95 8.87 17.23
CA LEU A 433 -2.82 9.38 16.45
C LEU A 433 -1.72 9.98 17.34
N VAL A 434 -2.08 10.87 18.27
CA VAL A 434 -1.11 11.57 19.12
C VAL A 434 -0.46 10.61 20.13
N VAL A 435 -1.27 9.81 20.83
CA VAL A 435 -0.77 8.91 21.88
C VAL A 435 -0.11 7.68 21.26
N GLN A 436 -0.80 6.93 20.39
CA GLN A 436 -0.22 5.69 19.84
C GLN A 436 0.88 6.02 18.83
N GLY A 437 0.69 7.03 17.97
CA GLY A 437 1.72 7.45 17.01
C GLY A 437 2.96 8.05 17.66
N GLY A 438 2.80 8.80 18.77
CA GLY A 438 3.92 9.33 19.54
C GLY A 438 4.71 8.25 20.31
N THR A 439 4.03 7.21 20.77
CA THR A 439 4.63 6.13 21.59
C THR A 439 5.10 4.92 20.77
N LEU A 440 4.61 4.73 19.55
CA LEU A 440 5.00 3.63 18.66
C LEU A 440 6.53 3.58 18.40
N PRO A 441 7.24 4.70 18.13
CA PRO A 441 8.69 4.67 17.97
C PRO A 441 9.43 4.15 19.20
N TRP A 442 8.99 4.54 20.39
CA TRP A 442 9.56 4.09 21.65
C TRP A 442 9.33 2.59 21.84
N LEU A 443 8.10 2.11 21.58
CA LEU A 443 7.74 0.70 21.69
C LEU A 443 8.57 -0.19 20.76
N ILE A 444 8.74 0.21 19.49
CA ILE A 444 9.54 -0.54 18.51
C ILE A 444 11.00 -0.68 18.97
N ARG A 445 11.59 0.42 19.47
CA ARG A 445 12.96 0.41 20.01
C ARG A 445 13.08 -0.45 21.27
N ALA A 446 12.11 -0.35 22.18
CA ALA A 446 12.11 -1.13 23.42
C ALA A 446 12.00 -2.63 23.18
N LEU A 447 11.26 -3.06 22.16
CA LEU A 447 11.12 -4.47 21.80
C LEU A 447 12.32 -5.02 21.03
N GLY A 448 13.21 -4.15 20.52
CA GLY A 448 14.37 -4.53 19.72
C GLY A 448 13.99 -5.22 18.42
N LEU A 449 12.85 -4.82 17.82
CA LEU A 449 12.41 -5.32 16.52
C LEU A 449 13.23 -4.64 15.42
N GLN A 450 14.37 -5.24 15.10
CA GLN A 450 15.13 -4.89 13.90
C GLN A 450 14.73 -5.86 12.78
N GLY A 451 14.40 -5.32 11.62
CA GLY A 451 14.08 -6.03 10.40
C GLY A 451 15.31 -6.71 9.82
N ALA A 452 15.10 -7.45 8.72
CA ALA A 452 16.08 -8.29 8.04
C ALA A 452 17.50 -7.70 8.03
N ASP A 453 18.50 -8.56 8.24
CA ASP A 453 19.91 -8.16 8.26
C ASP A 453 20.26 -7.43 6.96
N ALA A 454 20.56 -6.12 7.05
CA ALA A 454 20.96 -5.33 5.90
C ALA A 454 22.21 -5.91 5.19
N GLY A 455 23.00 -6.73 5.89
CA GLY A 455 24.05 -7.56 5.29
C GLY A 455 23.52 -8.71 4.43
N GLU A 456 22.46 -9.39 4.86
CA GLU A 456 21.80 -10.46 4.09
C GLU A 456 21.13 -9.90 2.83
N ASP A 457 20.39 -8.79 2.94
CA ASP A 457 19.75 -8.14 1.78
C ASP A 457 20.78 -7.74 0.72
N ARG A 458 21.93 -7.18 1.14
CA ARG A 458 23.04 -6.85 0.21
C ARG A 458 23.62 -8.08 -0.48
N ARG A 459 23.72 -9.22 0.23
CA ARG A 459 24.18 -10.48 -0.36
C ARG A 459 23.18 -11.03 -1.38
N LEU A 460 21.89 -11.04 -1.03
CA LEU A 460 20.82 -11.48 -1.93
C LEU A 460 20.73 -10.57 -3.17
N LEU A 461 20.89 -9.26 -2.99
CA LEU A 461 20.96 -8.32 -4.11
C LEU A 461 22.15 -8.62 -5.00
N ALA A 462 23.34 -8.87 -4.43
CA ALA A 462 24.52 -9.21 -5.22
C ALA A 462 24.32 -10.51 -6.03
N GLN A 463 23.75 -11.55 -5.40
CA GLN A 463 23.41 -12.83 -6.06
C GLN A 463 22.41 -12.62 -7.21
N LEU A 464 21.32 -11.89 -6.95
CA LEU A 464 20.33 -11.58 -7.99
C LEU A 464 20.99 -10.82 -9.14
N LEU A 465 21.78 -9.79 -8.84
CA LEU A 465 22.43 -8.98 -9.86
C LEU A 465 23.43 -9.77 -10.72
N ASP A 466 24.05 -10.82 -10.18
CA ASP A 466 24.89 -11.77 -10.91
C ASP A 466 24.03 -12.64 -11.85
N ASP A 467 22.94 -13.25 -11.33
CA ASP A 467 21.97 -14.02 -12.12
C ASP A 467 21.38 -13.20 -13.29
N LEU A 468 21.11 -11.92 -13.05
CA LEU A 468 20.61 -11.00 -14.08
C LEU A 468 21.69 -10.72 -15.13
N SER A 469 22.92 -10.42 -14.69
CA SER A 469 24.05 -10.12 -15.58
C SER A 469 24.37 -11.30 -16.48
N GLU A 470 24.37 -12.52 -15.96
CA GLU A 470 24.58 -13.74 -16.76
C GLU A 470 23.53 -13.86 -17.87
N ALA A 471 22.24 -13.70 -17.52
CA ALA A 471 21.15 -13.73 -18.49
C ALA A 471 21.21 -12.57 -19.51
N GLY A 472 21.65 -11.39 -19.08
CA GLY A 472 21.84 -10.24 -19.94
C GLY A 472 22.95 -10.46 -20.96
N LEU A 473 24.09 -11.00 -20.53
CA LEU A 473 25.26 -11.24 -21.37
C LEU A 473 25.03 -12.35 -22.41
N ALA A 474 24.18 -13.34 -22.11
CA ALA A 474 23.84 -14.41 -23.06
C ALA A 474 23.22 -13.89 -24.37
N VAL A 475 22.61 -12.70 -24.36
CA VAL A 475 22.07 -12.07 -25.57
C VAL A 475 23.17 -11.59 -26.51
N LEU A 476 24.38 -11.34 -26.01
CA LEU A 476 25.54 -10.94 -26.83
C LEU A 476 26.18 -12.10 -27.58
N ASP A 477 25.73 -13.34 -27.36
CA ASP A 477 26.21 -14.51 -28.10
C ASP A 477 25.63 -14.55 -29.54
N ASP A 478 24.55 -13.80 -29.79
CA ASP A 478 23.96 -13.53 -31.11
C ASP A 478 23.63 -12.02 -31.24
N PRO A 479 24.66 -11.17 -31.43
CA PRO A 479 24.51 -9.72 -31.36
C PRO A 479 23.71 -9.15 -32.55
N GLU A 480 23.74 -9.79 -33.72
CA GLU A 480 22.97 -9.38 -34.89
C GLU A 480 21.46 -9.46 -34.61
N THR A 481 21.00 -10.57 -34.03
CA THR A 481 19.60 -10.75 -33.62
C THR A 481 19.24 -9.76 -32.51
N ALA A 482 20.12 -9.57 -31.53
CA ALA A 482 19.89 -8.65 -30.41
C ALA A 482 19.74 -7.19 -30.86
N ALA A 483 20.55 -6.75 -31.83
CA ALA A 483 20.51 -5.39 -32.36
C ALA A 483 19.48 -5.19 -33.48
N ALA A 484 18.78 -6.26 -33.90
CA ALA A 484 17.96 -6.28 -35.11
C ALA A 484 18.71 -5.74 -36.34
N SER A 485 20.01 -6.06 -36.43
CA SER A 485 20.89 -5.63 -37.53
C SER A 485 21.01 -6.75 -38.56
N THR A 486 20.86 -6.41 -39.83
CA THR A 486 21.17 -7.30 -40.96
C THR A 486 22.66 -7.30 -41.32
N THR A 487 23.44 -6.40 -40.70
CA THR A 487 24.88 -6.23 -40.92
C THR A 487 25.64 -6.83 -39.75
N GLN A 488 26.78 -7.48 -40.06
CA GLN A 488 27.69 -8.01 -39.05
C GLN A 488 28.19 -6.90 -38.14
N ILE A 489 28.09 -7.12 -36.83
CA ILE A 489 28.48 -6.13 -35.83
C ILE A 489 29.96 -6.27 -35.49
N ASP A 490 30.64 -5.14 -35.34
CA ASP A 490 32.05 -5.10 -34.94
C ASP A 490 32.26 -5.81 -33.58
N PRO A 491 33.11 -6.85 -33.52
CA PRO A 491 33.42 -7.57 -32.29
C PRO A 491 33.93 -6.67 -31.15
N GLU A 492 34.60 -5.56 -31.47
CA GLU A 492 35.08 -4.62 -30.45
C GLU A 492 33.92 -3.94 -29.71
N VAL A 493 32.82 -3.65 -30.41
CA VAL A 493 31.61 -3.07 -29.81
C VAL A 493 30.94 -4.09 -28.89
N VAL A 494 30.88 -5.36 -29.31
CA VAL A 494 30.31 -6.46 -28.50
C VAL A 494 31.12 -6.66 -27.22
N GLU A 495 32.45 -6.72 -27.33
CA GLU A 495 33.33 -6.87 -26.18
C GLU A 495 33.25 -5.67 -25.23
N ARG A 496 33.09 -4.45 -25.77
CA ARG A 496 32.86 -3.25 -24.96
C ARG A 496 31.54 -3.32 -24.19
N VAL A 497 30.46 -3.79 -24.82
CA VAL A 497 29.17 -4.00 -24.12
C VAL A 497 29.33 -5.07 -23.03
N ARG A 498 30.04 -6.17 -23.33
CA ARG A 498 30.35 -7.23 -22.35
C ARG A 498 31.13 -6.68 -21.15
N GLN A 499 32.22 -5.95 -21.38
CA GLN A 499 33.02 -5.32 -20.33
C GLN A 499 32.24 -4.27 -19.53
N SER A 500 31.43 -3.43 -20.19
CA SER A 500 30.59 -2.43 -19.51
C SER A 500 29.49 -3.06 -18.64
N SER A 501 29.07 -4.29 -18.95
CA SER A 501 28.09 -5.02 -18.15
C SER A 501 28.71 -5.54 -16.85
N TYR A 502 30.01 -5.91 -16.87
CA TYR A 502 30.79 -6.27 -15.68
C TYR A 502 31.22 -5.06 -14.84
N LEU A 503 31.65 -3.98 -15.50
CA LEU A 503 32.07 -2.74 -14.87
C LEU A 503 30.89 -1.77 -14.79
N ARG A 504 30.10 -1.86 -13.72
CA ARG A 504 29.04 -0.88 -13.44
C ARG A 504 29.65 0.51 -13.24
N ALA A 505 29.57 1.29 -14.32
CA ALA A 505 30.12 2.61 -14.56
C ALA A 505 31.59 2.67 -14.98
N GLU A 506 31.80 3.00 -16.25
CA GLU A 506 32.63 4.18 -16.54
C GLU A 506 32.12 4.89 -17.81
N SER A 507 31.84 6.18 -17.66
CA SER A 507 31.66 7.11 -18.78
C SER A 507 32.98 7.81 -19.03
N ALA A 508 33.74 7.35 -20.02
CA ALA A 508 34.78 8.13 -20.66
C ALA A 508 35.12 7.47 -21.98
N TRP A 509 34.42 7.80 -23.07
CA TRP A 509 34.97 7.71 -24.42
C TRP A 509 34.09 8.50 -25.39
N GLU A 510 34.27 9.81 -25.36
CA GLU A 510 33.85 10.67 -26.47
C GLU A 510 34.81 11.84 -26.58
N ARG A 511 36.04 11.57 -27.06
CA ARG A 511 36.92 12.61 -27.63
C ARG A 511 37.81 12.17 -28.80
N THR A 512 37.69 10.95 -29.32
CA THR A 512 38.65 10.56 -30.36
C THR A 512 38.07 9.59 -31.38
N LEU A 513 38.04 10.09 -32.62
CA LEU A 513 37.96 9.40 -33.92
C LEU A 513 36.55 9.00 -34.38
N LEU A 514 36.10 9.19 -35.62
CA LEU A 514 36.58 9.84 -36.85
C LEU A 514 35.34 10.07 -37.74
N ASN A 515 35.46 11.01 -38.69
CA ASN A 515 34.50 11.23 -39.78
C ASN A 515 34.46 10.02 -40.74
N ASP A 516 33.35 9.90 -41.48
CA ASP A 516 33.07 8.97 -42.61
C ASP A 516 32.33 7.63 -42.36
N THR A 517 31.23 7.62 -41.61
CA THR A 517 30.22 6.53 -41.74
C THR A 517 28.77 7.02 -41.68
N PRO A 518 27.83 6.38 -42.40
CA PRO A 518 26.40 6.71 -42.36
C PRO A 518 25.84 6.66 -40.93
N GLN A 519 24.80 7.46 -40.67
CA GLN A 519 24.25 7.73 -39.34
C GLN A 519 23.80 6.48 -38.56
N GLU A 520 23.48 5.38 -39.25
CA GLU A 520 23.04 4.09 -38.67
C GLU A 520 24.19 3.21 -38.14
N SER A 521 25.43 3.42 -38.57
CA SER A 521 26.57 2.54 -38.23
C SER A 521 27.55 3.14 -37.21
N ARG A 522 27.16 4.23 -36.53
CA ARG A 522 28.05 4.83 -35.53
C ARG A 522 28.24 3.86 -34.34
N PRO A 523 29.48 3.56 -33.92
CA PRO A 523 29.76 2.60 -32.83
C PRO A 523 28.96 2.87 -31.53
N HIS A 524 28.63 4.13 -31.25
CA HIS A 524 27.81 4.51 -30.10
C HIS A 524 26.34 4.06 -30.22
N HIS A 525 25.76 4.09 -31.42
CA HIS A 525 24.39 3.68 -31.66
C HIS A 525 24.26 2.18 -31.50
N VAL A 526 25.19 1.42 -32.08
CA VAL A 526 25.25 -0.05 -31.95
C VAL A 526 25.50 -0.46 -30.50
N TYR A 527 26.48 0.16 -29.82
CA TYR A 527 26.71 -0.05 -28.38
C TYR A 527 25.44 0.16 -27.56
N ARG A 528 24.72 1.27 -27.81
CA ARG A 528 23.50 1.61 -27.07
C ARG A 528 22.38 0.62 -27.34
N THR A 529 22.16 0.23 -28.59
CA THR A 529 21.13 -0.76 -28.96
C THR A 529 21.42 -2.10 -28.28
N LEU A 530 22.66 -2.57 -28.35
CA LEU A 530 23.08 -3.81 -27.67
C LEU A 530 22.94 -3.70 -26.15
N ARG A 531 23.33 -2.59 -25.54
CA ARG A 531 23.18 -2.41 -24.09
C ARG A 531 21.71 -2.36 -23.66
N LEU A 532 20.83 -1.74 -24.46
CA LEU A 532 19.38 -1.77 -24.22
C LEU A 532 18.84 -3.21 -24.33
N ALA A 533 19.31 -4.00 -25.30
CA ALA A 533 18.93 -5.41 -25.42
C ALA A 533 19.38 -6.23 -24.19
N VAL A 534 20.59 -5.98 -23.67
CA VAL A 534 21.07 -6.59 -22.41
C VAL A 534 20.15 -6.22 -21.24
N VAL A 535 19.79 -4.92 -21.09
CA VAL A 535 18.89 -4.46 -20.02
C VAL A 535 17.48 -5.08 -20.14
N ASP A 536 16.96 -5.26 -21.35
CA ASP A 536 15.66 -5.92 -21.56
C ASP A 536 15.72 -7.43 -21.25
N ALA A 537 16.85 -8.08 -21.48
CA ALA A 537 17.10 -9.47 -21.08
C ALA A 537 17.22 -9.61 -19.55
N GLU A 538 17.99 -8.74 -18.89
CA GLU A 538 18.08 -8.62 -17.42
C GLU A 538 16.68 -8.41 -16.82
N ARG A 539 15.86 -7.53 -17.39
CA ARG A 539 14.47 -7.31 -16.98
C ARG A 539 13.63 -8.57 -17.12
N THR A 540 13.74 -9.29 -18.23
CA THR A 540 12.99 -10.53 -18.46
C THR A 540 13.36 -11.57 -17.40
N ARG A 541 14.64 -11.70 -17.07
CA ARG A 541 15.13 -12.57 -16.01
C ARG A 541 14.61 -12.17 -14.63
N LEU A 542 14.59 -10.86 -14.32
CA LEU A 542 14.06 -10.31 -13.08
C LEU A 542 12.56 -10.62 -12.92
N LEU A 543 11.78 -10.52 -14.00
CA LEU A 543 10.35 -10.87 -13.99
C LEU A 543 10.12 -12.37 -13.74
N LEU A 544 11.00 -13.24 -14.28
CA LEU A 544 10.96 -14.68 -14.00
C LEU A 544 11.25 -14.98 -12.54
N GLU A 545 12.26 -14.35 -11.94
CA GLU A 545 12.57 -14.52 -10.51
C GLU A 545 11.46 -14.00 -9.62
N ARG A 546 10.84 -12.87 -9.98
CA ARG A 546 9.62 -12.37 -9.31
C ARG A 546 8.47 -13.37 -9.39
N ALA A 547 8.27 -14.03 -10.54
CA ALA A 547 7.22 -15.04 -10.72
C ALA A 547 7.50 -16.35 -9.97
N ARG A 548 8.77 -16.67 -9.71
CA ARG A 548 9.19 -17.82 -8.90
C ARG A 548 9.08 -17.53 -7.40
N GLY A 549 9.30 -16.28 -7.00
CA GLY A 549 9.29 -15.86 -5.60
C GLY A 549 10.58 -16.22 -4.85
N SER A 550 11.69 -16.45 -5.58
CA SER A 550 12.99 -16.90 -5.05
C SER A 550 13.72 -15.84 -4.23
N TYR A 551 13.41 -14.56 -4.49
CA TYR A 551 14.04 -13.41 -3.83
C TYR A 551 12.98 -12.55 -3.15
N PRO A 552 13.28 -11.92 -2.00
CA PRO A 552 12.37 -11.00 -1.34
C PRO A 552 11.97 -9.83 -2.24
N SER A 553 10.71 -9.38 -2.18
CA SER A 553 10.20 -8.30 -3.03
C SER A 553 10.96 -6.99 -2.91
N ARG A 554 11.56 -6.70 -1.74
CA ARG A 554 12.43 -5.53 -1.52
C ARG A 554 13.70 -5.57 -2.39
N VAL A 555 14.35 -6.73 -2.45
CA VAL A 555 15.56 -6.96 -3.27
C VAL A 555 15.21 -6.87 -4.76
N LEU A 556 14.08 -7.48 -5.16
CA LEU A 556 13.58 -7.39 -6.54
C LEU A 556 13.25 -5.94 -6.94
N THR A 557 12.68 -5.15 -6.03
CA THR A 557 12.34 -3.74 -6.27
C THR A 557 13.60 -2.88 -6.39
N GLU A 558 14.60 -3.14 -5.56
CA GLU A 558 15.90 -2.47 -5.64
C GLU A 558 16.60 -2.79 -6.97
N ALA A 559 16.70 -4.06 -7.35
CA ALA A 559 17.24 -4.47 -8.65
C ALA A 559 16.47 -3.83 -9.83
N GLN A 560 15.14 -3.77 -9.76
CA GLN A 560 14.32 -3.09 -10.76
C GLN A 560 14.67 -1.60 -10.86
N SER A 561 14.86 -0.92 -9.73
CA SER A 561 15.21 0.51 -9.72
C SER A 561 16.56 0.78 -10.39
N LEU A 562 17.55 -0.12 -10.20
CA LEU A 562 18.85 -0.02 -10.86
C LEU A 562 18.74 -0.17 -12.38
N LEU A 563 17.95 -1.15 -12.85
CA LEU A 563 17.69 -1.33 -14.28
C LEU A 563 16.94 -0.14 -14.89
N ASP A 564 15.97 0.42 -14.15
CA ASP A 564 15.16 1.55 -14.62
C ASP A 564 16.01 2.83 -14.76
N LEU A 565 16.95 3.06 -13.84
CA LEU A 565 17.92 4.16 -13.94
C LEU A 565 18.84 3.99 -15.16
N GLU A 566 19.33 2.79 -15.41
CA GLU A 566 20.23 2.51 -16.54
C GLU A 566 19.49 2.66 -17.88
N GLU A 567 18.27 2.12 -18.02
CA GLU A 567 17.47 2.33 -19.24
C GLU A 567 17.22 3.83 -19.49
N THR A 568 16.88 4.58 -18.44
CA THR A 568 16.63 6.02 -18.55
C THR A 568 17.88 6.77 -19.00
N ARG A 569 19.05 6.42 -18.44
CA ARG A 569 20.35 6.97 -18.85
C ARG A 569 20.62 6.70 -20.33
N LEU A 570 20.43 5.46 -20.79
CA LEU A 570 20.64 5.06 -22.18
C LEU A 570 19.65 5.73 -23.12
N ARG A 571 18.39 5.93 -22.73
CA ARG A 571 17.38 6.60 -23.58
C ARG A 571 17.50 8.11 -23.64
N SER A 572 17.95 8.77 -22.55
CA SER A 572 18.08 10.23 -22.50
C SER A 572 19.09 10.82 -23.51
N ARG A 573 20.09 10.03 -23.92
CA ARG A 573 21.13 10.43 -24.89
C ARG A 573 20.66 10.44 -26.36
N SER A 574 19.35 10.34 -26.61
CA SER A 574 18.78 10.24 -27.96
C SER A 574 18.17 11.53 -28.51
N ARG A 575 18.17 12.60 -27.73
CA ARG A 575 17.56 13.87 -28.10
C ARG A 575 18.62 14.92 -28.38
#